data_AF-R5QL91-F1
#
_entry.id   AF-R5QL91-F1
#
_cell.length_a   1.000
_cell.length_b   1.000
_cell.length_c   1.000
_cell.angle_alpha   90.00
_cell.angle_beta   90.00
_cell.angle_gamma   90.00
#
_symmetry.space_group_name_H-M   'P 1'
#
loop_
_entity.id
_entity.type
_entity.pdbx_description
1 polymer ?
#
loop_
_entity_poly.entity_id
_entity_poly.type
_entity_poly.pdbx_seq_one_letter_code
_entity_poly.pdbx_strand_id
1 'polypeptide(L)'
;MLSDISKSESITIWGKGREGTAVADFIRREFPSCRIKTVEDPLTEPLSGIVVKSPGISLYRDEIRNSSAVFTSGTNLFLEKCYESKRRPFLIGVTGTKGKSTTSSLIVHLLSAQGRKVALGGNIGEPVIGYAGKIDSLDVVVDEISSYQAADLQYSFDVCVILNLYPEHIDWHRTHDRYYRDKLNIQAHRMNGQKVVLNKEDARTKEYLPSARDAVFFNDTAGISEHDGWFWKSGERLFETSVVPLKGEHNLKNVCAALTAVELAGGDLKACAQALKTFKALPHRLSFCCEKGGVCFIDDSISTTPETAIAALKAFAPQPIILIAGGYDRCQDYKELASFIASGGAKAVVTLPDTGERLARDVWAAGGKAYETSNMREAVLKAFSLAHGGDIVLLSPASPSYGIYKNFEERGDLFAKEVSEL
;
A
#
# COMPACT_ATOMS: atom_id res chain seq x y z
N MET A 1 20.80 -15.58 9.55
CA MET A 1 19.97 -15.17 10.70
C MET A 1 19.20 -16.33 11.32
N LEU A 2 18.49 -17.16 10.54
CA LEU A 2 17.68 -18.27 11.07
C LEU A 2 18.52 -19.28 11.87
N SER A 3 19.72 -19.62 11.39
CA SER A 3 20.72 -20.41 12.14
C SER A 3 21.16 -19.76 13.45
N ASP A 4 21.21 -18.43 13.51
CA ASP A 4 21.64 -17.71 14.72
C ASP A 4 20.52 -17.69 15.74
N ILE A 5 19.27 -17.52 15.29
CA ILE A 5 18.06 -17.64 16.11
C ILE A 5 17.97 -19.05 16.70
N SER A 6 18.22 -20.10 15.92
CA SER A 6 18.14 -21.48 16.42
C SER A 6 19.15 -21.79 17.53
N LYS A 7 20.25 -21.02 17.61
CA LYS A 7 21.29 -21.15 18.63
C LYS A 7 21.12 -20.17 19.79
N SER A 8 20.20 -19.22 19.67
CA SER A 8 19.99 -18.16 20.66
C SER A 8 19.04 -18.62 21.76
N GLU A 9 19.42 -18.39 23.03
CA GLU A 9 18.52 -18.66 24.17
C GLU A 9 17.28 -17.76 24.17
N SER A 10 17.42 -16.55 23.66
CA SER A 10 16.33 -15.59 23.55
C SER A 10 16.53 -14.61 22.40
N ILE A 11 15.41 -14.14 21.84
CA ILE A 11 15.39 -13.01 20.91
C ILE A 11 14.47 -11.90 21.45
N THR A 12 14.67 -10.70 20.94
CA THR A 12 13.79 -9.55 21.23
C THR A 12 12.96 -9.21 20.00
N ILE A 13 11.66 -9.02 20.17
CA ILE A 13 10.76 -8.43 19.17
C ILE A 13 10.49 -7.00 19.61
N TRP A 14 10.76 -6.03 18.74
CA TRP A 14 10.48 -4.62 19.00
C TRP A 14 9.21 -4.20 18.25
N GLY A 15 8.16 -3.89 19.01
CA GLY A 15 6.81 -3.59 18.55
C GLY A 15 5.89 -4.82 18.50
N LYS A 16 4.73 -4.76 19.17
CA LYS A 16 3.69 -5.81 19.31
C LYS A 16 2.58 -5.73 18.26
N GLY A 17 2.74 -4.87 17.25
CA GLY A 17 1.78 -4.74 16.17
C GLY A 17 1.57 -6.07 15.41
N ARG A 18 0.77 -6.00 14.35
CA ARG A 18 0.45 -7.18 13.51
C ARG A 18 1.71 -7.94 13.06
N GLU A 19 2.74 -7.21 12.63
CA GLU A 19 4.04 -7.75 12.24
C GLU A 19 4.76 -8.46 13.40
N GLY A 20 4.89 -7.81 14.55
CA GLY A 20 5.54 -8.39 15.72
C GLY A 20 4.84 -9.64 16.25
N THR A 21 3.50 -9.67 16.20
CA THR A 21 2.71 -10.86 16.55
C THR A 21 2.99 -12.02 15.59
N ALA A 22 2.98 -11.77 14.28
CA ALA A 22 3.27 -12.79 13.28
C ALA A 22 4.70 -13.32 13.38
N VAL A 23 5.68 -12.46 13.70
CA VAL A 23 7.05 -12.89 14.02
C VAL A 23 7.06 -13.77 15.27
N ALA A 24 6.37 -13.38 16.35
CA ALA A 24 6.35 -14.18 17.57
C ALA A 24 5.80 -15.59 17.32
N ASP A 25 4.72 -15.69 16.54
CA ASP A 25 4.11 -16.99 16.19
C ASP A 25 5.02 -17.84 15.29
N PHE A 26 5.71 -17.21 14.34
CA PHE A 26 6.75 -17.86 13.55
C PHE A 26 7.85 -18.44 14.44
N ILE A 27 8.39 -17.64 15.36
CA ILE A 27 9.50 -18.07 16.23
C ILE A 27 9.06 -19.18 17.18
N ARG A 28 7.87 -19.11 17.78
CA ARG A 28 7.33 -20.18 18.64
C ARG A 28 7.21 -21.50 17.88
N ARG A 29 6.82 -21.45 16.62
CA ARG A 29 6.64 -22.64 15.78
C ARG A 29 7.96 -23.24 15.34
N GLU A 30 8.89 -22.42 14.85
CA GLU A 30 10.13 -22.91 14.22
C GLU A 30 11.28 -23.11 15.22
N PHE A 31 11.28 -22.34 16.32
CA PHE A 31 12.35 -22.33 17.33
C PHE A 31 11.74 -22.44 18.74
N PRO A 32 11.08 -23.56 19.09
CA PRO A 32 10.31 -23.69 20.33
C PRO A 32 11.15 -23.55 21.61
N SER A 33 12.46 -23.77 21.54
CA SER A 33 13.40 -23.57 22.65
C SER A 33 13.84 -22.12 22.84
N CYS A 34 13.57 -21.24 21.87
CA CYS A 34 13.99 -19.84 21.91
C CYS A 34 12.96 -19.00 22.69
N ARG A 35 13.41 -18.32 23.74
CA ARG A 35 12.54 -17.41 24.50
C ARG A 35 12.29 -16.12 23.72
N ILE A 36 11.05 -15.63 23.75
CA ILE A 36 10.67 -14.38 23.09
C ILE A 36 10.49 -13.29 24.14
N LYS A 37 11.31 -12.24 24.06
CA LYS A 37 11.09 -10.98 24.76
C LYS A 37 10.41 -10.02 23.81
N THR A 38 9.42 -9.26 24.28
CA THR A 38 8.79 -8.22 23.45
C THR A 38 8.86 -6.87 24.15
N VAL A 39 9.35 -5.87 23.43
CA VAL A 39 9.56 -4.51 23.91
C VAL A 39 8.77 -3.50 23.08
N GLU A 40 8.39 -2.41 23.72
CA GLU A 40 7.66 -1.28 23.14
C GLU A 40 8.40 0.02 23.47
N ASP A 41 8.05 1.10 22.77
CA ASP A 41 8.54 2.43 23.12
C ASP A 41 7.76 3.03 24.30
N PRO A 42 8.43 3.84 25.15
CA PRO A 42 9.87 4.08 25.16
C PRO A 42 10.66 2.88 25.70
N LEU A 43 11.83 2.61 25.13
CA LEU A 43 12.72 1.55 25.63
C LEU A 43 13.20 1.87 27.05
N THR A 44 13.06 0.90 27.96
CA THR A 44 13.50 1.03 29.36
C THR A 44 14.93 0.56 29.59
N GLU A 45 15.52 -0.13 28.62
CA GLU A 45 16.87 -0.70 28.69
C GLU A 45 17.48 -0.82 27.28
N PRO A 46 18.82 -0.83 27.15
CA PRO A 46 19.48 -1.04 25.86
C PRO A 46 19.14 -2.41 25.25
N LEU A 47 18.98 -2.43 23.92
CA LEU A 47 18.76 -3.67 23.18
C LEU A 47 20.07 -4.44 23.01
N SER A 48 20.00 -5.77 23.10
CA SER A 48 21.12 -6.69 22.93
C SER A 48 20.67 -8.00 22.24
N GLY A 49 21.63 -8.77 21.73
CA GLY A 49 21.35 -10.04 21.03
C GLY A 49 20.71 -9.83 19.66
N ILE A 50 19.78 -10.71 19.28
CA ILE A 50 19.02 -10.59 18.02
C ILE A 50 17.71 -9.84 18.29
N VAL A 51 17.48 -8.78 17.51
CA VAL A 51 16.28 -7.97 17.58
C VAL A 51 15.53 -8.03 16.24
N VAL A 52 14.29 -8.52 16.27
CA VAL A 52 13.38 -8.44 15.13
C VAL A 52 12.50 -7.21 15.29
N LYS A 53 12.70 -6.19 14.46
CA LYS A 53 11.96 -4.94 14.55
C LYS A 53 10.72 -4.93 13.66
N SER A 54 9.66 -4.30 14.14
CA SER A 54 8.51 -3.91 13.33
C SER A 54 8.89 -2.78 12.35
N PRO A 55 8.28 -2.71 11.15
CA PRO A 55 8.59 -1.68 10.15
C PRO A 55 8.44 -0.23 10.64
N GLY A 56 7.51 0.03 11.56
CA GLY A 56 7.31 1.37 12.12
C GLY A 56 8.52 1.91 12.89
N ILE A 57 9.47 1.07 13.29
CA ILE A 57 10.68 1.48 13.99
C ILE A 57 11.74 1.86 12.96
N SER A 58 12.04 3.16 12.90
CA SER A 58 13.03 3.70 11.96
C SER A 58 14.43 3.14 12.22
N LEU A 59 15.06 2.66 11.15
CA LEU A 59 16.47 2.21 11.13
C LEU A 59 17.46 3.29 11.57
N TYR A 60 17.04 4.55 11.50
CA TYR A 60 17.88 5.68 11.79
C TYR A 60 17.86 6.08 13.26
N ARG A 61 17.09 5.40 14.11
CA ARG A 61 17.06 5.66 15.54
C ARG A 61 18.42 5.47 16.20
N ASP A 62 18.75 6.33 17.15
CA ASP A 62 20.03 6.27 17.84
C ASP A 62 20.12 5.00 18.71
N GLU A 63 19.00 4.47 19.18
CA GLU A 63 18.91 3.19 19.89
C GLU A 63 19.30 1.99 19.01
N ILE A 64 19.16 2.10 17.69
CA ILE A 64 19.67 1.10 16.74
C ILE A 64 21.14 1.35 16.46
N ARG A 65 21.50 2.60 16.13
CA ARG A 65 22.87 2.97 15.72
C ARG A 65 23.91 2.76 16.81
N ASN A 66 23.51 2.93 18.07
CA ASN A 66 24.40 2.81 19.23
C ASN A 66 24.30 1.44 19.93
N SER A 67 23.48 0.52 19.43
CA SER A 67 23.32 -0.82 20.01
C SER A 67 24.33 -1.80 19.40
N SER A 68 24.77 -2.76 20.21
CA SER A 68 25.53 -3.93 19.76
C SER A 68 24.65 -5.09 19.27
N ALA A 69 23.32 -4.92 19.31
CA ALA A 69 22.38 -5.91 18.83
C ALA A 69 22.44 -6.08 17.31
N VAL A 70 22.08 -7.27 16.85
CA VAL A 70 21.89 -7.57 15.43
C VAL A 70 20.41 -7.39 15.11
N PHE A 71 20.10 -6.49 14.18
CA PHE A 71 18.73 -6.18 13.79
C PHE A 71 18.32 -6.92 12.53
N THR A 72 17.08 -7.42 12.51
CA THR A 72 16.42 -7.99 11.34
C THR A 72 14.93 -7.63 11.34
N SER A 73 14.19 -8.07 10.32
CA SER A 73 12.76 -7.83 10.16
C SER A 73 12.02 -9.13 9.83
N GLY A 74 10.70 -9.17 10.06
CA GLY A 74 9.88 -10.31 9.67
C GLY A 74 9.98 -10.63 8.17
N THR A 75 10.05 -9.59 7.33
CA THR A 75 10.27 -9.74 5.88
C THR A 75 11.62 -10.38 5.56
N ASN A 76 12.72 -9.94 6.19
CA ASN A 76 14.03 -10.56 5.99
C ASN A 76 14.06 -12.04 6.41
N LEU A 77 13.44 -12.38 7.55
CA LEU A 77 13.35 -13.77 8.01
C LEU A 77 12.55 -14.65 7.04
N PHE A 78 11.47 -14.10 6.45
CA PHE A 78 10.67 -14.80 5.47
C PHE A 78 11.45 -15.07 4.17
N LEU A 79 12.13 -14.04 3.66
CA LEU A 79 12.93 -14.15 2.44
C LEU A 79 14.09 -15.13 2.63
N GLU A 80 14.81 -15.05 3.76
CA GLU A 80 15.87 -16.02 4.11
C GLU A 80 15.33 -17.46 4.04
N LYS A 81 14.15 -17.71 4.65
CA LYS A 81 13.53 -19.04 4.62
C LYS A 81 13.14 -19.47 3.20
N CYS A 82 12.68 -18.54 2.36
CA CYS A 82 12.41 -18.85 0.95
C CYS A 82 13.69 -19.24 0.21
N TYR A 83 14.81 -18.54 0.45
CA TYR A 83 16.10 -18.86 -0.16
C TYR A 83 16.71 -20.17 0.35
N GLU A 84 16.41 -20.58 1.58
CA GLU A 84 16.79 -21.89 2.11
C GLU A 84 15.88 -23.04 1.64
N SER A 85 14.67 -22.74 1.15
CA SER A 85 13.75 -23.76 0.62
C SER A 85 14.20 -24.30 -0.74
N LYS A 86 14.14 -25.63 -0.90
CA LYS A 86 14.45 -26.30 -2.18
C LYS A 86 13.40 -26.05 -3.25
N ARG A 87 12.12 -25.88 -2.88
CA ARG A 87 11.03 -25.68 -3.84
C ARG A 87 10.78 -24.21 -4.14
N ARG A 88 11.06 -23.31 -3.17
CA ARG A 88 10.76 -21.87 -3.09
C ARG A 88 9.76 -21.29 -4.11
N PRO A 89 8.69 -20.60 -3.67
CA PRO A 89 7.78 -19.94 -4.60
C PRO A 89 8.51 -18.84 -5.40
N PHE A 90 7.97 -18.49 -6.56
CA PHE A 90 8.43 -17.32 -7.30
C PHE A 90 8.06 -16.06 -6.51
N LEU A 91 9.04 -15.19 -6.25
CA LEU A 91 8.87 -14.02 -5.39
C LEU A 91 8.69 -12.76 -6.22
N ILE A 92 7.59 -12.04 -6.00
CA ILE A 92 7.30 -10.74 -6.63
C ILE A 92 7.18 -9.67 -5.55
N GLY A 93 8.11 -8.72 -5.51
CA GLY A 93 8.06 -7.59 -4.59
C GLY A 93 7.50 -6.36 -5.27
N VAL A 94 6.48 -5.73 -4.70
CA VAL A 94 5.83 -4.53 -5.26
C VAL A 94 6.02 -3.35 -4.32
N THR A 95 6.64 -2.28 -4.82
CA THR A 95 6.75 -1.02 -4.11
C THR A 95 6.44 0.18 -5.00
N GLY A 96 6.33 1.34 -4.35
CA GLY A 96 5.94 2.61 -4.94
C GLY A 96 5.36 3.53 -3.89
N THR A 97 5.25 4.82 -4.19
CA THR A 97 4.56 5.74 -3.29
C THR A 97 3.05 5.49 -3.34
N LYS A 98 2.47 5.48 -4.55
CA LYS A 98 1.05 5.20 -4.80
C LYS A 98 0.87 3.97 -5.71
N GLY A 99 -0.30 3.33 -5.67
CA GLY A 99 -0.68 2.21 -6.55
C GLY A 99 -0.29 0.80 -6.05
N LYS A 100 0.63 0.68 -5.08
CA LYS A 100 1.14 -0.60 -4.54
C LYS A 100 0.06 -1.66 -4.33
N SER A 101 -0.94 -1.35 -3.52
CA SER A 101 -1.98 -2.29 -3.12
C SER A 101 -2.89 -2.74 -4.25
N THR A 102 -3.18 -1.83 -5.19
CA THR A 102 -3.95 -2.19 -6.39
C THR A 102 -3.10 -3.13 -7.26
N THR A 103 -1.84 -2.79 -7.50
CA THR A 103 -0.95 -3.60 -8.35
C THR A 103 -0.67 -4.97 -7.76
N SER A 104 -0.34 -5.08 -6.47
CA SER A 104 -0.11 -6.38 -5.82
C SER A 104 -1.37 -7.25 -5.86
N SER A 105 -2.55 -6.69 -5.59
CA SER A 105 -3.83 -7.40 -5.68
C SER A 105 -4.16 -7.84 -7.11
N LEU A 106 -3.88 -7.00 -8.11
CA LEU A 106 -4.03 -7.35 -9.53
C LEU A 106 -3.14 -8.54 -9.90
N ILE A 107 -1.87 -8.53 -9.52
CA ILE A 107 -0.94 -9.63 -9.81
C ILE A 107 -1.44 -10.94 -9.18
N VAL A 108 -1.88 -10.88 -7.92
CA VAL A 108 -2.44 -12.04 -7.21
C VAL A 108 -3.67 -12.58 -7.92
N HIS A 109 -4.62 -11.71 -8.25
CA HIS A 109 -5.86 -12.08 -8.93
C HIS A 109 -5.61 -12.72 -10.29
N LEU A 110 -4.73 -12.10 -11.11
CA LEU A 110 -4.41 -12.56 -12.46
C LEU A 110 -3.72 -13.92 -12.45
N LEU A 111 -2.73 -14.12 -11.56
CA LEU A 111 -2.03 -15.40 -11.45
C LEU A 111 -2.91 -16.50 -10.83
N SER A 112 -3.77 -16.15 -9.86
CA SER A 112 -4.71 -17.10 -9.23
C SER A 112 -5.76 -17.57 -10.22
N ALA A 113 -6.26 -16.67 -11.09
CA ALA A 113 -7.21 -17.02 -12.15
C ALA A 113 -6.63 -18.01 -13.17
N GLN A 114 -5.29 -18.13 -13.24
CA GLN A 114 -4.57 -19.10 -14.06
C GLN A 114 -4.24 -20.39 -13.28
N GLY A 115 -4.88 -20.62 -12.13
CA GLY A 115 -4.74 -21.86 -11.35
C GLY A 115 -3.49 -21.93 -10.47
N ARG A 116 -2.71 -20.85 -10.35
CA ARG A 116 -1.53 -20.83 -9.47
C ARG A 116 -1.93 -20.63 -8.01
N LYS A 117 -1.20 -21.24 -7.09
CA LYS A 117 -1.33 -21.00 -5.64
C LYS A 117 -0.52 -19.75 -5.27
N VAL A 118 -1.21 -18.61 -5.20
CA VAL A 118 -0.59 -17.31 -4.96
C VAL A 118 -0.91 -16.81 -3.56
N ALA A 119 0.11 -16.39 -2.82
CA ALA A 119 -0.07 -15.68 -1.56
C ALA A 119 0.13 -14.17 -1.75
N LEU A 120 -0.70 -13.36 -1.08
CA LEU A 120 -0.51 -11.92 -0.92
C LEU A 120 0.00 -11.64 0.49
N GLY A 121 1.19 -11.08 0.58
CA GLY A 121 1.80 -10.71 1.86
C GLY A 121 2.28 -9.26 1.89
N GLY A 122 2.76 -8.87 3.08
CA GLY A 122 3.45 -7.60 3.30
C GLY A 122 2.57 -6.56 3.94
N ASN A 123 2.65 -5.32 3.44
CA ASN A 123 1.95 -4.16 3.98
C ASN A 123 0.42 -4.25 3.84
N ILE A 124 -0.09 -5.10 2.93
CA ILE A 124 -1.49 -5.50 2.84
C ILE A 124 -1.61 -7.03 2.89
N GLY A 125 -2.81 -7.56 3.11
CA GLY A 125 -2.99 -9.01 3.25
C GLY A 125 -2.49 -9.45 4.63
N GLU A 126 -1.73 -10.54 4.75
CA GLU A 126 -1.10 -10.98 6.00
C GLU A 126 0.39 -10.58 6.06
N PRO A 127 0.97 -10.34 7.25
CA PRO A 127 2.42 -10.23 7.39
C PRO A 127 3.11 -11.40 6.70
N VAL A 128 4.07 -11.14 5.81
CA VAL A 128 4.58 -12.15 4.88
C VAL A 128 5.20 -13.36 5.61
N ILE A 129 5.79 -13.13 6.80
CA ILE A 129 6.32 -14.19 7.67
C ILE A 129 5.27 -15.23 8.11
N GLY A 130 3.98 -14.87 8.09
CA GLY A 130 2.88 -15.80 8.33
C GLY A 130 2.84 -16.98 7.35
N TYR A 131 3.34 -16.78 6.12
CA TYR A 131 3.41 -17.83 5.10
C TYR A 131 4.64 -18.73 5.23
N ALA A 132 5.53 -18.50 6.20
CA ALA A 132 6.77 -19.26 6.35
C ALA A 132 6.58 -20.77 6.48
N GLY A 133 5.45 -21.24 7.04
CA GLY A 133 5.11 -22.66 7.14
C GLY A 133 4.43 -23.24 5.88
N LYS A 134 4.14 -22.41 4.88
CA LYS A 134 3.41 -22.76 3.65
C LYS A 134 4.24 -22.55 2.37
N ILE A 135 5.50 -22.11 2.49
CA ILE A 135 6.41 -21.79 1.37
C ILE A 135 6.37 -22.87 0.29
N ASP A 136 6.53 -24.14 0.69
CA ASP A 136 6.61 -25.27 -0.26
C ASP A 136 5.25 -25.61 -0.90
N SER A 137 4.14 -25.06 -0.42
CA SER A 137 2.81 -25.28 -1.02
C SER A 137 2.40 -24.18 -2.00
N LEU A 138 3.13 -23.07 -2.03
CA LEU A 138 2.85 -21.90 -2.85
C LEU A 138 3.63 -21.98 -4.16
N ASP A 139 3.06 -21.44 -5.22
CA ASP A 139 3.75 -21.28 -6.51
C ASP A 139 4.32 -19.87 -6.65
N VAL A 140 3.62 -18.87 -6.12
CA VAL A 140 4.02 -17.46 -6.17
C VAL A 140 3.70 -16.77 -4.85
N VAL A 141 4.60 -15.88 -4.40
CA VAL A 141 4.34 -14.93 -3.32
C VAL A 141 4.46 -13.52 -3.88
N VAL A 142 3.38 -12.75 -3.76
CA VAL A 142 3.35 -11.33 -4.09
C VAL A 142 3.41 -10.55 -2.78
N ASP A 143 4.50 -9.82 -2.56
CA ASP A 143 4.78 -9.08 -1.34
C ASP A 143 4.66 -7.57 -1.60
N GLU A 144 3.70 -6.90 -0.95
CA GLU A 144 3.64 -5.44 -0.94
C GLU A 144 4.67 -4.88 0.05
N ILE A 145 5.70 -4.22 -0.47
CA ILE A 145 6.81 -3.70 0.32
C ILE A 145 6.68 -2.19 0.53
N SER A 146 6.52 -1.78 1.79
CA SER A 146 6.64 -0.37 2.22
C SER A 146 8.08 0.13 2.11
N SER A 147 8.30 1.45 2.15
CA SER A 147 9.67 1.99 2.21
C SER A 147 10.40 1.58 3.50
N TYR A 148 9.65 1.39 4.59
CA TYR A 148 10.21 0.97 5.88
C TYR A 148 10.74 -0.45 5.85
N GLN A 149 10.02 -1.35 5.19
CA GLN A 149 10.45 -2.74 4.97
C GLN A 149 11.57 -2.81 3.94
N ALA A 150 11.49 -2.02 2.86
CA ALA A 150 12.52 -2.01 1.83
C ALA A 150 13.89 -1.60 2.38
N ALA A 151 13.92 -0.61 3.27
CA ALA A 151 15.13 0.06 3.74
C ALA A 151 16.25 -0.85 4.29
N ASP A 152 15.90 -2.00 4.89
CA ASP A 152 16.86 -2.97 5.43
C ASP A 152 16.75 -4.37 4.83
N LEU A 153 16.05 -4.54 3.70
CA LEU A 153 16.06 -5.80 2.98
C LEU A 153 17.50 -6.25 2.72
N GLN A 154 17.79 -7.51 3.01
CA GLN A 154 19.07 -8.19 2.74
C GLN A 154 18.96 -9.19 1.59
N TYR A 155 17.74 -9.37 1.08
CA TYR A 155 17.38 -10.30 0.02
C TYR A 155 16.56 -9.55 -1.04
N SER A 156 16.49 -10.09 -2.25
CA SER A 156 15.67 -9.51 -3.33
C SER A 156 14.58 -10.48 -3.78
N PHE A 157 13.77 -10.03 -4.74
CA PHE A 157 12.67 -10.78 -5.33
C PHE A 157 13.06 -11.23 -6.74
N ASP A 158 12.41 -12.27 -7.26
CA ASP A 158 12.59 -12.68 -8.65
C ASP A 158 12.13 -11.59 -9.62
N VAL A 159 11.07 -10.87 -9.25
CA VAL A 159 10.61 -9.64 -9.91
C VAL A 159 10.40 -8.53 -8.87
N CYS A 160 11.11 -7.41 -9.02
CA CYS A 160 10.90 -6.20 -8.22
C CYS A 160 10.14 -5.14 -9.04
N VAL A 161 8.92 -4.81 -8.66
CA VAL A 161 8.11 -3.77 -9.31
C VAL A 161 8.23 -2.46 -8.52
N ILE A 162 8.68 -1.38 -9.18
CA ILE A 162 8.75 -0.04 -8.59
C ILE A 162 7.86 0.90 -9.42
N LEU A 163 6.73 1.31 -8.84
CA LEU A 163 5.67 2.02 -9.58
C LEU A 163 5.94 3.50 -9.80
N ASN A 164 6.38 4.20 -8.75
CA ASN A 164 6.60 5.65 -8.73
C ASN A 164 7.30 6.06 -7.43
N LEU A 165 7.93 7.23 -7.45
CA LEU A 165 8.55 7.87 -6.30
C LEU A 165 7.98 9.29 -6.11
N TYR A 166 7.20 9.50 -5.06
CA TYR A 166 6.72 10.82 -4.62
C TYR A 166 7.16 11.12 -3.18
N PRO A 167 7.34 12.40 -2.80
CA PRO A 167 7.86 12.76 -1.48
C PRO A 167 6.85 12.35 -0.40
N GLU A 168 7.27 11.52 0.57
CA GLU A 168 6.42 11.04 1.68
C GLU A 168 7.30 10.60 2.87
N HIS A 169 6.72 10.45 4.05
CA HIS A 169 7.31 9.76 5.22
C HIS A 169 8.65 10.32 5.76
N ILE A 170 8.83 11.64 5.76
CA ILE A 170 10.05 12.29 6.28
C ILE A 170 10.25 12.09 7.78
N ASP A 171 9.18 11.95 8.54
CA ASP A 171 9.19 11.59 9.96
C ASP A 171 10.00 10.33 10.23
N TRP A 172 9.87 9.31 9.37
CA TRP A 172 10.60 8.05 9.49
C TRP A 172 11.97 8.09 8.80
N HIS A 173 12.02 8.65 7.58
CA HIS A 173 13.20 8.62 6.72
C HIS A 173 14.14 9.81 6.90
N ARG A 174 13.80 10.85 7.68
CA ARG A 174 14.54 12.11 7.86
C ARG A 174 14.67 13.01 6.61
N THR A 175 14.81 12.45 5.41
CA THR A 175 14.88 13.21 4.14
C THR A 175 14.20 12.47 2.97
N HIS A 176 13.77 13.20 1.93
CA HIS A 176 13.15 12.60 0.75
C HIS A 176 14.13 11.74 -0.04
N ASP A 177 15.38 12.21 -0.17
CA ASP A 177 16.47 11.48 -0.82
C ASP A 177 16.65 10.08 -0.21
N ARG A 178 16.62 10.02 1.12
CA ARG A 178 16.71 8.78 1.86
C ARG A 178 15.47 7.91 1.70
N TYR A 179 14.27 8.49 1.74
CA TYR A 179 13.03 7.75 1.44
C TYR A 179 13.09 7.06 0.07
N TYR A 180 13.58 7.75 -0.96
CA TYR A 180 13.72 7.19 -2.30
C TYR A 180 14.75 6.04 -2.33
N ARG A 181 15.93 6.24 -1.74
CA ARG A 181 16.98 5.21 -1.68
C ARG A 181 16.52 3.98 -0.90
N ASP A 182 15.87 4.18 0.25
CA ASP A 182 15.33 3.11 1.09
C ASP A 182 14.30 2.27 0.32
N LYS A 183 13.40 2.92 -0.42
CA LYS A 183 12.42 2.22 -1.26
C LYS A 183 13.09 1.43 -2.40
N LEU A 184 14.16 1.96 -2.98
CA LEU A 184 14.92 1.31 -4.05
C LEU A 184 15.81 0.15 -3.57
N ASN A 185 15.99 0.00 -2.25
CA ASN A 185 16.72 -1.14 -1.69
C ASN A 185 16.04 -2.49 -1.99
N ILE A 186 14.75 -2.50 -2.38
CA ILE A 186 14.03 -3.70 -2.85
C ILE A 186 14.78 -4.47 -3.95
N GLN A 187 15.52 -3.78 -4.80
CA GLN A 187 16.29 -4.38 -5.90
C GLN A 187 17.81 -4.42 -5.66
N ALA A 188 18.30 -3.96 -4.49
CA ALA A 188 19.74 -3.81 -4.26
C ALA A 188 20.49 -5.15 -4.17
N HIS A 189 19.80 -6.22 -3.78
CA HIS A 189 20.37 -7.55 -3.56
C HIS A 189 20.04 -8.53 -4.69
N ARG A 190 19.80 -8.02 -5.90
CA ARG A 190 19.46 -8.85 -7.06
C ARG A 190 20.61 -9.79 -7.45
N MET A 191 20.27 -11.04 -7.73
CA MET A 191 21.13 -12.02 -8.37
C MET A 191 20.85 -12.10 -9.87
N ASN A 192 21.73 -12.78 -10.61
CA ASN A 192 21.58 -12.96 -12.05
C ASN A 192 20.23 -13.62 -12.39
N GLY A 193 19.53 -13.07 -13.37
CA GLY A 193 18.20 -13.52 -13.79
C GLY A 193 17.02 -12.80 -13.13
N GLN A 194 17.21 -12.17 -11.96
CA GLN A 194 16.16 -11.40 -11.29
C GLN A 194 15.88 -10.08 -12.01
N LYS A 195 14.60 -9.71 -12.13
CA LYS A 195 14.14 -8.60 -12.97
C LYS A 195 13.65 -7.42 -12.14
N VAL A 196 13.79 -6.23 -12.71
CA VAL A 196 13.17 -5.01 -12.19
C VAL A 196 12.17 -4.49 -13.21
N VAL A 197 11.00 -4.12 -12.73
CA VAL A 197 9.94 -3.48 -13.51
C VAL A 197 9.82 -2.03 -13.05
N LEU A 198 10.04 -1.09 -13.98
CA LEU A 198 10.02 0.35 -13.71
C LEU A 198 8.96 1.05 -14.56
N ASN A 199 8.43 2.16 -14.06
CA ASN A 199 7.56 3.02 -14.85
C ASN A 199 8.39 3.88 -15.80
N LYS A 200 8.16 3.78 -17.12
CA LYS A 200 8.87 4.62 -18.10
C LYS A 200 8.68 6.11 -17.89
N GLU A 201 7.53 6.50 -17.35
CA GLU A 201 7.11 7.89 -17.19
C GLU A 201 7.60 8.51 -15.86
N ASP A 202 8.11 7.71 -14.93
CA ASP A 202 8.54 8.21 -13.61
C ASP A 202 9.99 8.71 -13.66
N ALA A 203 10.15 10.03 -13.75
CA ALA A 203 11.47 10.66 -13.85
C ALA A 203 12.37 10.38 -12.63
N ARG A 204 11.80 10.20 -11.42
CA ARG A 204 12.58 9.99 -10.19
C ARG A 204 13.19 8.60 -10.13
N THR A 205 12.49 7.55 -10.56
CA THR A 205 13.08 6.20 -10.67
C THR A 205 14.26 6.20 -11.65
N LYS A 206 14.16 6.94 -12.76
CA LYS A 206 15.26 7.11 -13.71
C LYS A 206 16.46 7.85 -13.09
N GLU A 207 16.21 8.89 -12.31
CA GLU A 207 17.24 9.67 -11.62
C GLU A 207 17.95 8.86 -10.54
N TYR A 208 17.21 8.16 -9.69
CA TYR A 208 17.74 7.46 -8.53
C TYR A 208 18.23 6.04 -8.82
N LEU A 209 17.82 5.45 -9.94
CA LEU A 209 18.22 4.10 -10.34
C LEU A 209 18.81 4.04 -11.77
N PRO A 210 19.83 4.85 -12.10
CA PRO A 210 20.39 4.93 -13.46
C PRO A 210 21.13 3.65 -13.89
N SER A 211 21.48 2.78 -12.93
CA SER A 211 22.16 1.51 -13.16
C SER A 211 21.22 0.38 -13.59
N ALA A 212 19.90 0.52 -13.45
CA ALA A 212 18.91 -0.49 -13.84
C ALA A 212 18.65 -0.48 -15.36
N ARG A 213 19.72 -0.58 -16.15
CA ARG A 213 19.65 -0.61 -17.64
C ARG A 213 18.98 -1.88 -18.16
N ASP A 214 18.93 -2.92 -17.33
CA ASP A 214 18.30 -4.21 -17.59
C ASP A 214 16.81 -4.25 -17.18
N ALA A 215 16.26 -3.12 -16.70
CA ALA A 215 14.86 -3.05 -16.29
C ALA A 215 13.89 -3.23 -17.47
N VAL A 216 12.77 -3.88 -17.18
CA VAL A 216 11.61 -3.95 -18.07
C VAL A 216 10.71 -2.78 -17.75
N PHE A 217 10.56 -1.85 -18.68
CA PHE A 217 9.74 -0.66 -18.45
C PHE A 217 8.28 -0.93 -18.81
N PHE A 218 7.35 -0.70 -17.89
CA PHE A 218 5.92 -0.59 -18.22
C PHE A 218 5.59 0.85 -18.66
N ASN A 219 4.46 1.03 -19.35
CA ASN A 219 4.19 2.20 -20.19
C ASN A 219 5.28 2.39 -21.27
N ASP A 220 5.84 1.27 -21.75
CA ASP A 220 6.85 1.22 -22.81
C ASP A 220 6.70 -0.10 -23.58
N THR A 221 7.22 -0.14 -24.80
CA THR A 221 7.25 -1.31 -25.68
C THR A 221 7.96 -2.54 -25.08
N ALA A 222 8.91 -2.34 -24.17
CA ALA A 222 9.64 -3.41 -23.49
C ALA A 222 8.76 -4.18 -22.48
N GLY A 223 7.81 -3.49 -21.85
CA GLY A 223 6.80 -4.07 -20.97
C GLY A 223 5.41 -3.95 -21.59
N ILE A 224 4.41 -3.75 -20.74
CA ILE A 224 3.04 -3.50 -21.17
C ILE A 224 2.80 -2.00 -21.18
N SER A 225 2.15 -1.51 -22.23
CA SER A 225 1.68 -0.13 -22.36
C SER A 225 0.18 -0.09 -22.64
N GLU A 226 -0.42 1.07 -22.43
CA GLU A 226 -1.80 1.35 -22.78
C GLU A 226 -1.84 2.59 -23.67
N HIS A 227 -2.52 2.48 -24.81
CA HIS A 227 -2.89 3.61 -25.65
C HIS A 227 -4.03 3.22 -26.59
N ASP A 228 -4.79 4.24 -27.01
CA ASP A 228 -5.93 4.11 -27.91
C ASP A 228 -7.03 3.16 -27.41
N GLY A 229 -7.15 2.97 -26.09
CA GLY A 229 -8.14 2.08 -25.47
C GLY A 229 -7.75 0.59 -25.50
N TRP A 230 -6.47 0.28 -25.74
CA TRP A 230 -5.94 -1.09 -25.80
C TRP A 230 -4.69 -1.23 -24.94
N PHE A 231 -4.50 -2.41 -24.36
CA PHE A 231 -3.21 -2.84 -23.84
C PHE A 231 -2.35 -3.44 -24.95
N TRP A 232 -1.06 -3.13 -24.93
CA TRP A 232 -0.10 -3.51 -25.95
C TRP A 232 1.14 -4.15 -25.34
N LYS A 233 1.75 -5.06 -26.11
CA LYS A 233 3.08 -5.63 -25.82
C LYS A 233 3.89 -5.65 -27.11
N SER A 234 5.04 -4.99 -27.12
CA SER A 234 5.99 -5.03 -28.25
C SER A 234 5.35 -4.76 -29.63
N GLY A 235 4.36 -3.86 -29.69
CA GLY A 235 3.64 -3.50 -30.91
C GLY A 235 2.42 -4.36 -31.24
N GLU A 236 2.13 -5.40 -30.47
CA GLU A 236 0.94 -6.24 -30.64
C GLU A 236 -0.17 -5.82 -29.67
N ARG A 237 -1.41 -5.77 -30.17
CA ARG A 237 -2.61 -5.56 -29.32
C ARG A 237 -2.91 -6.81 -28.52
N LEU A 238 -3.13 -6.64 -27.22
CA LEU A 238 -3.55 -7.72 -26.34
C LEU A 238 -5.08 -7.76 -26.21
N PHE A 239 -5.67 -6.75 -25.56
CA PHE A 239 -7.11 -6.62 -25.33
C PHE A 239 -7.47 -5.19 -24.93
N GLU A 240 -8.75 -4.84 -25.04
CA GLU A 240 -9.26 -3.50 -24.72
C GLU A 240 -9.13 -3.15 -23.23
N THR A 241 -8.95 -1.87 -22.92
CA THR A 241 -8.97 -1.36 -21.55
C THR A 241 -10.35 -1.38 -20.92
N SER A 242 -11.40 -1.46 -21.74
CA SER A 242 -12.81 -1.55 -21.32
C SER A 242 -13.09 -2.74 -20.40
N VAL A 243 -12.23 -3.77 -20.41
CA VAL A 243 -12.33 -4.94 -19.52
C VAL A 243 -11.95 -4.64 -18.06
N VAL A 244 -11.30 -3.50 -17.80
CA VAL A 244 -10.83 -3.11 -16.46
C VAL A 244 -11.99 -2.44 -15.71
N PRO A 245 -12.47 -3.02 -14.59
CA PRO A 245 -13.58 -2.45 -13.82
C PRO A 245 -13.16 -1.22 -12.98
N LEU A 246 -11.86 -0.97 -12.86
CA LEU A 246 -11.31 0.15 -12.11
C LEU A 246 -11.35 1.44 -12.93
N LYS A 247 -11.84 2.52 -12.33
CA LYS A 247 -11.90 3.84 -12.98
C LYS A 247 -10.57 4.61 -12.87
N GLY A 248 -10.27 5.42 -13.87
CA GLY A 248 -9.17 6.38 -13.87
C GLY A 248 -7.86 5.88 -14.51
N GLU A 249 -7.15 6.78 -15.20
CA GLU A 249 -5.92 6.48 -15.95
C GLU A 249 -4.81 5.85 -15.09
N HIS A 250 -4.68 6.29 -13.84
CA HIS A 250 -3.69 5.72 -12.91
C HIS A 250 -3.91 4.22 -12.67
N ASN A 251 -5.15 3.73 -12.74
CA ASN A 251 -5.43 2.30 -12.61
C ASN A 251 -5.06 1.53 -13.88
N LEU A 252 -5.19 2.12 -15.07
CA LEU A 252 -4.66 1.51 -16.29
C LEU A 252 -3.13 1.35 -16.23
N LYS A 253 -2.42 2.34 -15.67
CA LYS A 253 -0.98 2.25 -15.41
C LYS A 253 -0.64 1.15 -14.39
N ASN A 254 -1.43 1.00 -13.33
CA ASN A 254 -1.28 -0.11 -12.38
C ASN A 254 -1.50 -1.47 -13.05
N VAL A 255 -2.47 -1.58 -13.98
CA VAL A 255 -2.70 -2.79 -14.79
C VAL A 255 -1.51 -3.08 -15.71
N CYS A 256 -0.91 -2.06 -16.34
CA CYS A 256 0.31 -2.24 -17.14
C CYS A 256 1.46 -2.81 -16.30
N ALA A 257 1.69 -2.27 -15.10
CA ALA A 257 2.68 -2.79 -14.17
C ALA A 257 2.38 -4.23 -13.75
N ALA A 258 1.12 -4.53 -13.42
CA ALA A 258 0.68 -5.86 -13.01
C ALA A 258 0.85 -6.90 -14.13
N LEU A 259 0.39 -6.60 -15.35
CA LEU A 259 0.52 -7.49 -16.51
C LEU A 259 1.99 -7.73 -16.86
N THR A 260 2.85 -6.71 -16.76
CA THR A 260 4.30 -6.87 -16.97
C THR A 260 4.90 -7.84 -15.93
N ALA A 261 4.52 -7.72 -14.65
CA ALA A 261 4.98 -8.64 -13.62
C ALA A 261 4.43 -10.07 -13.80
N VAL A 262 3.17 -10.21 -14.23
CA VAL A 262 2.52 -11.49 -14.54
C VAL A 262 3.26 -12.20 -15.67
N GLU A 263 3.58 -11.50 -16.76
CA GLU A 263 4.36 -12.03 -17.89
C GLU A 263 5.72 -12.55 -17.42
N LEU A 264 6.44 -11.75 -16.62
CA LEU A 264 7.75 -12.13 -16.09
C LEU A 264 7.70 -13.31 -15.11
N ALA A 265 6.56 -13.54 -14.46
CA ALA A 265 6.29 -14.73 -13.65
C ALA A 265 5.84 -15.96 -14.50
N GLY A 266 5.79 -15.82 -15.82
CA GLY A 266 5.37 -16.85 -16.77
C GLY A 266 3.85 -17.03 -16.88
N GLY A 267 3.07 -16.00 -16.52
CA GLY A 267 1.62 -16.01 -16.70
C GLY A 267 1.22 -15.74 -18.16
N ASP A 268 0.08 -16.30 -18.58
CA ASP A 268 -0.49 -16.08 -19.91
C ASP A 268 -1.26 -14.75 -19.96
N LEU A 269 -0.72 -13.79 -20.71
CA LEU A 269 -1.34 -12.48 -20.92
C LEU A 269 -2.70 -12.58 -21.62
N LYS A 270 -2.93 -13.57 -22.49
CA LYS A 270 -4.21 -13.72 -23.20
C LYS A 270 -5.33 -14.14 -22.24
N ALA A 271 -5.01 -14.96 -21.24
CA ALA A 271 -5.95 -15.34 -20.18
C ALA A 271 -6.30 -14.18 -19.23
N CYS A 272 -5.43 -13.17 -19.11
CA CYS A 272 -5.64 -12.03 -18.19
C CYS A 272 -6.88 -11.19 -18.52
N ALA A 273 -7.30 -11.12 -19.78
CA ALA A 273 -8.45 -10.30 -20.19
C ALA A 273 -9.75 -10.70 -19.46
N GLN A 274 -10.00 -12.00 -19.32
CA GLN A 274 -11.20 -12.48 -18.62
C GLN A 274 -11.07 -12.35 -17.10
N ALA A 275 -9.87 -12.59 -16.57
CA ALA A 275 -9.60 -12.40 -15.15
C ALA A 275 -9.81 -10.94 -14.73
N LEU A 276 -9.34 -9.96 -15.51
CA LEU A 276 -9.49 -8.54 -15.19
C LEU A 276 -10.95 -8.11 -15.00
N LYS A 277 -11.88 -8.65 -15.78
CA LYS A 277 -13.31 -8.33 -15.67
C LYS A 277 -13.90 -8.68 -14.31
N THR A 278 -13.37 -9.71 -13.66
CA THR A 278 -13.83 -10.16 -12.34
C THR A 278 -12.98 -9.61 -11.20
N PHE A 279 -12.01 -8.74 -11.49
CA PHE A 279 -11.21 -8.10 -10.46
C PHE A 279 -12.11 -7.20 -9.61
N LYS A 280 -12.07 -7.41 -8.30
CA LYS A 280 -12.73 -6.52 -7.35
C LYS A 280 -11.70 -5.59 -6.76
N ALA A 281 -12.02 -4.29 -6.72
CA ALA A 281 -11.21 -3.34 -6.00
C ALA A 281 -11.03 -3.80 -4.53
N LEU A 282 -9.92 -3.38 -3.92
CA LEU A 282 -9.71 -3.63 -2.50
C LEU A 282 -10.87 -3.03 -1.68
N PRO A 283 -11.31 -3.71 -0.61
CA PRO A 283 -12.24 -3.11 0.34
C PRO A 283 -11.75 -1.73 0.77
N HIS A 284 -12.68 -0.79 0.96
CA HIS A 284 -12.40 0.58 1.36
C HIS A 284 -11.52 1.37 0.37
N ARG A 285 -11.48 0.97 -0.91
CA ARG A 285 -10.88 1.71 -2.03
C ARG A 285 -11.93 2.05 -3.07
N LEU A 286 -12.42 3.29 -3.06
CA LEU A 286 -13.54 3.78 -3.89
C LEU A 286 -14.69 2.76 -3.99
N SER A 287 -14.99 2.08 -2.90
CA SER A 287 -15.95 0.98 -2.81
C SER A 287 -17.37 1.52 -2.68
N PHE A 288 -18.28 1.05 -3.53
CA PHE A 288 -19.70 1.38 -3.39
C PHE A 288 -20.28 0.70 -2.14
N CYS A 289 -20.84 1.49 -1.22
CA CYS A 289 -21.51 0.99 -0.03
C CYS A 289 -22.99 0.72 -0.30
N CYS A 290 -23.74 1.77 -0.63
CA CYS A 290 -25.15 1.68 -0.97
C CYS A 290 -25.63 2.99 -1.62
N GLU A 291 -26.90 3.01 -2.02
CA GLU A 291 -27.60 4.20 -2.48
C GLU A 291 -28.81 4.47 -1.54
N LYS A 292 -28.96 5.72 -1.09
CA LYS A 292 -30.12 6.15 -0.29
C LYS A 292 -30.63 7.48 -0.80
N GLY A 293 -31.93 7.58 -1.08
CA GLY A 293 -32.54 8.82 -1.58
C GLY A 293 -31.93 9.33 -2.90
N GLY A 294 -31.39 8.43 -3.73
CA GLY A 294 -30.66 8.79 -4.96
C GLY A 294 -29.22 9.26 -4.74
N VAL A 295 -28.72 9.24 -3.50
CA VAL A 295 -27.34 9.60 -3.16
C VAL A 295 -26.49 8.34 -3.05
N CYS A 296 -25.36 8.34 -3.76
CA CYS A 296 -24.42 7.22 -3.79
C CYS A 296 -23.37 7.39 -2.69
N PHE A 297 -23.18 6.37 -1.86
CA PHE A 297 -22.17 6.37 -0.80
C PHE A 297 -20.95 5.55 -1.21
N ILE A 298 -19.79 6.18 -1.19
CA ILE A 298 -18.51 5.58 -1.59
C ILE A 298 -17.53 5.61 -0.42
N ASP A 299 -16.95 4.46 -0.11
CA ASP A 299 -15.91 4.28 0.89
C ASP A 299 -14.52 4.19 0.24
N ASP A 300 -13.68 5.18 0.53
CA ASP A 300 -12.26 5.24 0.20
C ASP A 300 -11.42 5.47 1.46
N SER A 301 -11.75 4.81 2.58
CA SER A 301 -11.06 4.96 3.88
C SER A 301 -9.55 4.68 3.81
N ILE A 302 -9.07 3.94 2.81
CA ILE A 302 -7.64 3.73 2.56
C ILE A 302 -6.89 5.00 2.09
N SER A 303 -7.62 6.05 1.72
CA SER A 303 -7.08 7.36 1.30
C SER A 303 -6.62 8.19 2.50
N THR A 304 -5.34 8.03 2.84
CA THR A 304 -4.74 8.62 4.05
C THR A 304 -3.94 9.90 3.81
N THR A 305 -3.88 10.43 2.57
CA THR A 305 -3.18 11.69 2.24
C THR A 305 -4.03 12.63 1.39
N PRO A 306 -3.76 13.96 1.42
CA PRO A 306 -4.51 14.94 0.61
C PRO A 306 -4.51 14.62 -0.89
N GLU A 307 -3.39 14.14 -1.43
CA GLU A 307 -3.24 13.80 -2.85
C GLU A 307 -4.10 12.59 -3.24
N THR A 308 -4.22 11.59 -2.36
CA THR A 308 -5.10 10.44 -2.63
C THR A 308 -6.57 10.86 -2.60
N ALA A 309 -6.94 11.84 -1.77
CA ALA A 309 -8.28 12.39 -1.76
C ALA A 309 -8.59 13.22 -3.02
N ILE A 310 -7.64 14.02 -3.51
CA ILE A 310 -7.79 14.71 -4.81
C ILE A 310 -7.97 13.69 -5.94
N ALA A 311 -7.20 12.60 -5.95
CA ALA A 311 -7.33 11.54 -6.96
C ALA A 311 -8.70 10.86 -6.90
N ALA A 312 -9.22 10.60 -5.69
CA ALA A 312 -10.56 10.06 -5.48
C ALA A 312 -11.66 10.97 -6.02
N LEU A 313 -11.59 12.28 -5.73
CA LEU A 313 -12.54 13.27 -6.26
C LEU A 313 -12.51 13.33 -7.80
N LYS A 314 -11.32 13.33 -8.40
CA LYS A 314 -11.15 13.32 -9.86
C LYS A 314 -11.71 12.07 -10.52
N ALA A 315 -11.70 10.92 -9.85
CA ALA A 315 -12.19 9.66 -10.39
C ALA A 315 -13.71 9.63 -10.65
N PHE A 316 -14.46 10.51 -9.98
CA PHE A 316 -15.92 10.64 -10.16
C PHE A 316 -16.33 11.91 -10.90
N ALA A 317 -15.38 12.75 -11.35
CA ALA A 317 -15.71 13.92 -12.15
C ALA A 317 -16.48 13.53 -13.44
N PRO A 318 -17.52 14.28 -13.85
CA PRO A 318 -18.00 15.55 -13.29
C PRO A 318 -19.12 15.41 -12.24
N GLN A 319 -19.33 14.23 -11.66
CA GLN A 319 -20.41 14.01 -10.68
C GLN A 319 -20.17 14.88 -9.43
N PRO A 320 -21.21 15.52 -8.85
CA PRO A 320 -21.02 16.34 -7.66
C PRO A 320 -20.77 15.50 -6.40
N ILE A 321 -19.79 15.89 -5.60
CA ILE A 321 -19.32 15.10 -4.44
C ILE A 321 -19.37 15.95 -3.17
N ILE A 322 -19.80 15.34 -2.06
CA ILE A 322 -19.59 15.82 -0.70
C ILE A 322 -18.54 14.93 -0.06
N LEU A 323 -17.40 15.52 0.29
CA LEU A 323 -16.26 14.81 0.84
C LEU A 323 -16.42 14.69 2.37
N ILE A 324 -16.20 13.50 2.93
CA ILE A 324 -15.93 13.32 4.36
C ILE A 324 -14.44 13.10 4.54
N ALA A 325 -13.78 13.99 5.30
CA ALA A 325 -12.32 13.98 5.47
C ALA A 325 -11.87 14.36 6.88
N GLY A 326 -10.73 13.82 7.33
CA GLY A 326 -10.18 14.05 8.66
C GLY A 326 -9.68 12.76 9.33
N GLY A 327 -8.91 12.93 10.40
CA GLY A 327 -8.32 11.83 11.15
C GLY A 327 -7.09 12.27 11.94
N TYR A 328 -6.06 11.43 11.95
CA TYR A 328 -4.87 11.63 12.75
C TYR A 328 -3.93 12.68 12.17
N ASP A 329 -3.38 13.54 13.04
CA ASP A 329 -2.44 14.57 12.64
C ASP A 329 -1.03 14.01 12.45
N ARG A 330 -0.52 14.13 11.21
CA ARG A 330 0.89 13.92 10.87
C ARG A 330 1.48 15.15 10.18
N CYS A 331 0.97 16.33 10.51
CA CYS A 331 1.32 17.60 9.90
C CYS A 331 1.08 17.61 8.38
N GLN A 332 -0.03 17.01 7.92
CA GLN A 332 -0.42 17.04 6.51
C GLN A 332 -0.69 18.47 6.05
N ASP A 333 -0.24 18.81 4.84
CA ASP A 333 -0.54 20.08 4.16
C ASP A 333 -1.83 19.95 3.33
N TYR A 334 -2.89 20.65 3.72
CA TYR A 334 -4.18 20.59 3.04
C TYR A 334 -4.38 21.68 1.98
N LYS A 335 -3.40 22.56 1.73
CA LYS A 335 -3.59 23.72 0.83
C LYS A 335 -4.04 23.34 -0.57
N GLU A 336 -3.43 22.32 -1.16
CA GLU A 336 -3.80 21.87 -2.51
C GLU A 336 -5.22 21.26 -2.52
N LEU A 337 -5.55 20.43 -1.54
CA LEU A 337 -6.88 19.85 -1.40
C LEU A 337 -7.95 20.94 -1.16
N ALA A 338 -7.66 21.91 -0.30
CA ALA A 338 -8.53 23.05 -0.04
C ALA A 338 -8.79 23.89 -1.29
N SER A 339 -7.75 24.20 -2.05
CA SER A 339 -7.86 24.91 -3.33
C SER A 339 -8.63 24.09 -4.38
N PHE A 340 -8.42 22.78 -4.43
CA PHE A 340 -9.15 21.88 -5.30
C PHE A 340 -10.65 21.82 -4.96
N ILE A 341 -11.01 21.78 -3.67
CA ILE A 341 -12.40 21.83 -3.21
C ILE A 341 -13.03 23.18 -3.58
N ALA A 342 -12.34 24.29 -3.27
CA ALA A 342 -12.84 25.64 -3.52
C ALA A 342 -13.05 25.95 -5.02
N SER A 343 -12.24 25.34 -5.89
CA SER A 343 -12.39 25.46 -7.35
C SER A 343 -13.49 24.58 -7.95
N GLY A 344 -14.29 23.89 -7.13
CA GLY A 344 -15.42 23.07 -7.55
C GLY A 344 -15.12 21.57 -7.65
N GLY A 345 -13.96 21.12 -7.17
CA GLY A 345 -13.62 19.70 -7.08
C GLY A 345 -14.53 18.91 -6.11
N ALA A 346 -15.20 19.59 -5.19
CA ALA A 346 -16.28 19.05 -4.35
C ALA A 346 -17.30 20.15 -4.03
N LYS A 347 -18.57 19.78 -3.77
CA LYS A 347 -19.64 20.70 -3.34
C LYS A 347 -19.36 21.28 -1.94
N ALA A 348 -18.86 20.43 -1.05
CA ALA A 348 -18.47 20.75 0.31
C ALA A 348 -17.57 19.64 0.87
N VAL A 349 -16.90 19.94 1.98
CA VAL A 349 -16.27 18.95 2.85
C VAL A 349 -16.95 18.93 4.21
N VAL A 350 -17.18 17.74 4.76
CA VAL A 350 -17.60 17.49 6.13
C VAL A 350 -16.41 16.90 6.85
N THR A 351 -15.96 17.54 7.93
CA THR A 351 -14.68 17.21 8.53
C THR A 351 -14.82 16.37 9.81
N LEU A 352 -13.92 15.40 9.97
CA LEU A 352 -13.79 14.54 11.14
C LEU A 352 -12.59 14.99 12.01
N PRO A 353 -12.64 14.83 13.34
CA PRO A 353 -11.48 15.04 14.19
C PRO A 353 -10.34 14.08 13.87
N ASP A 354 -9.10 14.38 14.25
CA ASP A 354 -8.64 15.61 14.90
C ASP A 354 -8.18 16.66 13.88
N THR A 355 -7.74 16.24 12.69
CA THR A 355 -7.27 17.16 11.63
C THR A 355 -8.36 18.00 10.98
N GLY A 356 -9.63 17.68 11.24
CA GLY A 356 -10.79 18.29 10.60
C GLY A 356 -10.87 19.81 10.74
N GLU A 357 -10.49 20.36 11.90
CA GLU A 357 -10.49 21.81 12.13
C GLU A 357 -9.46 22.53 11.25
N ARG A 358 -8.27 21.93 11.04
CA ARG A 358 -7.25 22.50 10.15
C ARG A 358 -7.71 22.47 8.70
N LEU A 359 -8.24 21.33 8.25
CA LEU A 359 -8.78 21.19 6.89
C LEU A 359 -9.93 22.17 6.65
N ALA A 360 -10.86 22.32 7.59
CA ALA A 360 -11.97 23.27 7.47
C ALA A 360 -11.47 24.72 7.34
N ARG A 361 -10.50 25.12 8.17
CA ARG A 361 -9.86 26.45 8.07
C ARG A 361 -9.22 26.69 6.71
N ASP A 362 -8.44 25.75 6.19
CA ASP A 362 -7.79 25.89 4.89
C ASP A 362 -8.81 25.99 3.75
N VAL A 363 -9.90 25.22 3.83
CA VAL A 363 -10.99 25.24 2.84
C VAL A 363 -11.75 26.57 2.88
N TRP A 364 -12.10 27.09 4.07
CA TRP A 364 -12.73 28.40 4.20
C TRP A 364 -11.82 29.53 3.69
N ALA A 365 -10.53 29.49 3.99
CA ALA A 365 -9.56 30.46 3.51
C ALA A 365 -9.42 30.45 1.98
N ALA A 366 -9.59 29.28 1.35
CA ALA A 366 -9.62 29.13 -0.10
C ALA A 366 -10.98 29.53 -0.74
N GLY A 367 -12.00 29.84 0.05
CA GLY A 367 -13.36 30.20 -0.43
C GLY A 367 -14.29 29.00 -0.64
N GLY A 368 -13.93 27.81 -0.16
CA GLY A 368 -14.75 26.60 -0.22
C GLY A 368 -15.73 26.47 0.96
N LYS A 369 -16.56 25.42 0.92
CA LYS A 369 -17.53 25.10 1.97
C LYS A 369 -17.04 23.93 2.82
N ALA A 370 -16.91 24.15 4.13
CA ALA A 370 -16.58 23.12 5.11
C ALA A 370 -17.57 23.10 6.28
N TYR A 371 -17.81 21.91 6.84
CA TYR A 371 -18.67 21.69 8.01
C TYR A 371 -17.99 20.75 8.99
N GLU A 372 -17.66 21.24 10.18
CA GLU A 372 -17.03 20.43 11.23
C GLU A 372 -18.04 19.52 11.94
N THR A 373 -17.61 18.30 12.28
CA THR A 373 -18.40 17.31 13.02
C THR A 373 -17.53 16.61 14.06
N SER A 374 -18.15 16.00 15.08
CA SER A 374 -17.41 15.38 16.17
C SER A 374 -17.19 13.88 15.99
N ASN A 375 -17.91 13.21 15.09
CA ASN A 375 -17.81 11.76 14.88
C ASN A 375 -18.37 11.35 13.50
N MET A 376 -18.15 10.07 13.14
CA MET A 376 -18.59 9.51 11.85
C MET A 376 -20.11 9.63 11.62
N ARG A 377 -20.93 9.42 12.65
CA ARG A 377 -22.39 9.49 12.55
C ARG A 377 -22.84 10.89 12.16
N GLU A 378 -22.34 11.91 12.86
CA GLU A 378 -22.61 13.31 12.54
C GLU A 378 -22.11 13.68 11.14
N ALA A 379 -20.94 13.19 10.75
CA ALA A 379 -20.39 13.43 9.42
C ALA A 379 -21.29 12.86 8.32
N VAL A 380 -21.76 11.62 8.48
CA VAL A 380 -22.66 10.94 7.54
C VAL A 380 -24.02 11.66 7.46
N LEU A 381 -24.63 12.00 8.59
CA LEU A 381 -25.89 12.76 8.64
C LEU A 381 -25.75 14.13 7.99
N LYS A 382 -24.66 14.85 8.31
CA LYS A 382 -24.40 16.17 7.74
C LYS A 382 -24.16 16.09 6.24
N ALA A 383 -23.36 15.14 5.78
CA ALA A 383 -23.10 14.94 4.36
C ALA A 383 -24.38 14.60 3.59
N PHE A 384 -25.20 13.69 4.13
CA PHE A 384 -26.48 13.34 3.51
C PHE A 384 -27.44 14.54 3.45
N SER A 385 -27.49 15.39 4.49
CA SER A 385 -28.33 16.60 4.49
C SER A 385 -27.92 17.65 3.43
N LEU A 386 -26.69 17.60 2.95
CA LEU A 386 -26.15 18.50 1.93
C LEU A 386 -26.30 17.92 0.52
N ALA A 387 -26.59 16.62 0.40
CA ALA A 387 -26.64 15.89 -0.85
C ALA A 387 -28.03 15.97 -1.50
N HIS A 388 -28.05 15.92 -2.84
CA HIS A 388 -29.25 15.75 -3.65
C HIS A 388 -29.17 14.46 -4.46
N GLY A 389 -30.31 13.98 -4.98
CA GLY A 389 -30.33 12.81 -5.86
C GLY A 389 -29.36 12.99 -7.05
N GLY A 390 -28.50 12.00 -7.27
CA GLY A 390 -27.41 12.02 -8.24
C GLY A 390 -26.05 12.41 -7.68
N ASP A 391 -25.98 12.89 -6.43
CA ASP A 391 -24.73 13.23 -5.76
C ASP A 391 -24.02 12.00 -5.17
N ILE A 392 -22.74 12.18 -4.87
CA ILE A 392 -21.91 11.20 -4.16
C ILE A 392 -21.53 11.75 -2.78
N VAL A 393 -21.68 10.94 -1.74
CA VAL A 393 -21.01 11.13 -0.45
C VAL A 393 -19.80 10.21 -0.43
N LEU A 394 -18.61 10.82 -0.41
CA LEU A 394 -17.33 10.12 -0.49
C LEU A 394 -16.59 10.21 0.85
N LEU A 395 -16.38 9.08 1.52
CA LEU A 395 -15.38 9.00 2.58
C LEU A 395 -14.00 8.87 1.93
N SER A 396 -13.22 9.95 1.87
CA SER A 396 -11.82 9.91 1.44
C SER A 396 -10.99 10.76 2.43
N PRO A 397 -10.50 10.14 3.52
CA PRO A 397 -10.14 10.86 4.73
C PRO A 397 -9.02 11.91 4.62
N ALA A 398 -8.13 11.80 3.63
CA ALA A 398 -6.93 12.65 3.50
C ALA A 398 -6.02 12.63 4.75
N SER A 399 -6.26 11.71 5.69
CA SER A 399 -5.56 11.57 6.95
C SER A 399 -5.49 10.09 7.36
N PRO A 400 -4.42 9.65 8.04
CA PRO A 400 -4.36 8.34 8.69
C PRO A 400 -5.49 8.16 9.72
N SER A 401 -5.85 6.92 10.01
CA SER A 401 -6.95 6.60 10.95
C SER A 401 -6.49 6.33 12.39
N TYR A 402 -5.21 6.03 12.59
CA TYR A 402 -4.64 5.67 13.89
C TYR A 402 -4.92 6.73 14.97
N GLY A 403 -5.09 6.33 16.22
CA GLY A 403 -5.39 7.26 17.34
C GLY A 403 -6.89 7.38 17.62
N ILE A 404 -7.73 7.42 16.58
CA ILE A 404 -9.20 7.37 16.71
C ILE A 404 -9.72 5.96 16.40
N TYR A 405 -9.10 5.31 15.41
CA TYR A 405 -9.41 3.95 14.98
C TYR A 405 -8.16 3.05 15.09
N LYS A 406 -8.38 1.75 15.18
CA LYS A 406 -7.36 0.70 15.13
C LYS A 406 -6.64 0.67 13.79
N ASN A 407 -7.37 0.82 12.69
CA ASN A 407 -6.86 0.78 11.31
C ASN A 407 -7.84 1.47 10.34
N PHE A 408 -7.59 1.44 9.04
CA PHE A 408 -8.46 2.13 8.07
C PHE A 408 -9.72 1.31 7.76
N GLU A 409 -9.64 -0.01 7.89
CA GLU A 409 -10.74 -0.95 7.72
C GLU A 409 -11.85 -0.65 8.74
N GLU A 410 -11.51 -0.52 10.03
CA GLU A 410 -12.48 -0.17 11.07
C GLU A 410 -13.19 1.17 10.80
N ARG A 411 -12.44 2.17 10.30
CA ARG A 411 -13.02 3.46 9.91
C ARG A 411 -14.01 3.32 8.74
N GLY A 412 -13.68 2.50 7.74
CA GLY A 412 -14.54 2.24 6.59
C GLY A 412 -15.78 1.42 6.98
N ASP A 413 -15.61 0.40 7.82
CA ASP A 413 -16.70 -0.40 8.39
C ASP A 413 -17.68 0.46 9.20
N LEU A 414 -17.16 1.39 10.02
CA LEU A 414 -17.99 2.32 10.76
C LEU A 414 -18.79 3.24 9.82
N PHE A 415 -18.15 3.77 8.77
CA PHE A 415 -18.85 4.57 7.76
C PHE A 415 -19.97 3.77 7.09
N ALA A 416 -19.68 2.55 6.62
CA ALA A 416 -20.69 1.68 6.02
C ALA A 416 -21.85 1.39 6.98
N LYS A 417 -21.55 1.17 8.26
CA LYS A 417 -22.55 0.98 9.31
C LYS A 417 -23.43 2.22 9.49
N GLU A 418 -22.86 3.40 9.71
CA GLU A 418 -23.62 4.64 9.93
C GLU A 418 -24.46 4.99 8.69
N VAL A 419 -23.93 4.75 7.49
CA VAL A 419 -24.68 4.89 6.24
C VAL A 419 -25.86 3.91 6.19
N SER A 420 -25.70 2.67 6.63
CA SER A 420 -26.79 1.69 6.67
C SER A 420 -27.94 2.10 7.61
N GLU A 421 -27.63 2.89 8.65
CA GLU A 421 -28.58 3.39 9.66
C GLU A 421 -29.28 4.70 9.27
N LEU A 422 -28.88 5.36 8.17
CA LEU A 422 -29.52 6.58 7.63
C LEU A 422 -31.01 6.47 7.31
#